data_AF-A0A5B0QHH9-F1
#
_entry.id   AF-A0A5B0QHH9-F1
#
_cell.length_a   1.000
_cell.length_b   1.000
_cell.length_c   1.000
_cell.angle_alpha   90.00
_cell.angle_beta   90.00
_cell.angle_gamma   90.00
#
_symmetry.space_group_name_H-M   'P 1'
#
loop_
_entity.id
_entity.type
_entity.pdbx_description
1 polymer ?
#
loop_
_entity_poly.entity_id
_entity_poly.type
_entity_poly.pdbx_seq_one_letter_code
_entity_poly.pdbx_strand_id
1 'polypeptide(L)'
;MSAELVENSDQRIARLVQLSKLSQGSNLSESEIKEFLKISKEERIPKFRAMANLNAAKFYNSKGEIHKVREYAEKAKLMGDLEGGSKWSPFDANDLAILLSENGNLKA
;
A
#
# COMPACT_ATOMS: atom_id res chain seq x y z
N MET A 1 10.10 11.74 -25.03
CA MET A 1 10.13 10.51 -24.20
C MET A 1 10.93 9.47 -24.98
N SER A 2 11.97 8.87 -24.40
CA SER A 2 12.72 7.79 -25.07
C SER A 2 12.02 6.44 -24.90
N ALA A 3 12.21 5.52 -25.83
CA ALA A 3 11.61 4.17 -25.77
C ALA A 3 12.01 3.42 -24.49
N GLU A 4 13.27 3.56 -24.06
CA GLU A 4 13.79 2.96 -22.82
C GLU A 4 13.05 3.47 -21.56
N LEU A 5 12.70 4.76 -21.50
CA LEU A 5 11.93 5.30 -20.37
C LEU A 5 10.50 4.74 -20.32
N VAL A 6 9.91 4.45 -21.48
CA VAL A 6 8.57 3.85 -21.58
C VAL A 6 8.62 2.38 -21.15
N GLU A 7 9.56 1.60 -21.68
CA GLU A 7 9.72 0.19 -21.34
C GLU A 7 9.97 -0.02 -19.84
N ASN A 8 10.80 0.85 -19.23
CA ASN A 8 11.04 0.84 -17.79
C ASN A 8 9.79 1.20 -16.95
N SER A 9 8.88 2.04 -17.48
CA SER A 9 7.60 2.32 -16.81
C SER A 9 6.65 1.13 -16.93
N ASP A 10 6.54 0.52 -18.12
CA ASP A 10 5.69 -0.65 -18.34
C ASP A 10 6.08 -1.84 -17.44
N GLN A 11 7.38 -2.12 -17.33
CA GLN A 11 7.89 -3.15 -16.42
C GLN A 11 7.56 -2.84 -14.95
N ARG A 12 7.70 -1.57 -14.54
CA ARG A 12 7.36 -1.13 -13.18
C ARG A 12 5.86 -1.26 -12.91
N ILE A 13 5.01 -0.89 -13.85
CA ILE A 13 3.55 -1.05 -13.73
C ILE A 13 3.17 -2.53 -13.65
N ALA A 14 3.77 -3.39 -14.47
CA ALA A 14 3.55 -4.84 -14.40
C ALA A 14 3.93 -5.40 -13.02
N ARG A 15 5.05 -4.93 -12.45
CA ARG A 15 5.48 -5.29 -11.10
C ARG A 15 4.51 -4.80 -10.02
N LEU A 16 3.97 -3.59 -10.13
CA LEU A 16 2.93 -3.08 -9.22
C LEU A 16 1.68 -3.95 -9.22
N VAL A 17 1.24 -4.39 -10.40
CA VAL A 17 0.10 -5.32 -10.54
C VAL A 17 0.40 -6.65 -9.84
N GLN A 18 1.60 -7.21 -10.02
CA GLN A 18 2.00 -8.44 -9.35
C GLN A 18 1.99 -8.30 -7.82
N LEU A 19 2.62 -7.25 -7.28
CA LEU A 19 2.67 -6.97 -5.85
C LEU A 19 1.26 -6.76 -5.27
N SER A 20 0.38 -6.08 -6.00
CA SER A 20 -1.02 -5.90 -5.60
C SER A 20 -1.77 -7.22 -5.47
N LYS A 21 -1.56 -8.15 -6.41
CA LYS A 21 -2.19 -9.49 -6.37
C LYS A 21 -1.63 -10.33 -5.24
N LEU A 22 -0.32 -10.31 -5.05
CA LEU A 22 0.34 -11.02 -3.95
C LEU A 22 -0.21 -10.56 -2.60
N SER A 23 -0.37 -9.24 -2.41
CA SER A 23 -0.90 -8.68 -1.16
C SER A 23 -2.34 -9.09 -0.82
N GLN A 24 -3.11 -9.56 -1.81
CA GLN A 24 -4.47 -10.07 -1.59
C GLN A 24 -4.48 -11.54 -1.16
N GLY A 25 -3.46 -12.32 -1.54
CA GLY A 25 -3.36 -13.74 -1.21
C GLY A 25 -2.54 -14.02 0.05
N SER A 26 -1.58 -13.15 0.38
CA SER A 26 -0.71 -13.30 1.54
C SER A 26 -0.10 -11.96 1.96
N ASN A 27 0.40 -11.88 3.20
CA ASN A 27 1.21 -10.75 3.62
C ASN A 27 2.49 -10.68 2.79
N LEU A 28 2.83 -9.47 2.32
CA LEU A 28 4.10 -9.21 1.64
C LEU A 28 5.27 -9.24 2.64
N SER A 29 6.44 -9.67 2.16
CA SER A 29 7.69 -9.49 2.89
C SER A 29 8.07 -8.02 3.01
N GLU A 30 8.95 -7.69 3.96
CA GLU A 30 9.44 -6.32 4.14
C GLU A 30 10.09 -5.76 2.85
N SER A 31 10.85 -6.59 2.13
CA SER A 31 11.47 -6.20 0.87
C SER A 31 10.43 -5.89 -0.22
N GLU A 32 9.39 -6.71 -0.34
CA GLU A 32 8.29 -6.48 -1.30
C GLU A 32 7.50 -5.22 -0.94
N ILE A 33 7.28 -4.94 0.35
CA ILE A 33 6.62 -3.71 0.80
C ILE A 33 7.46 -2.48 0.43
N LYS A 34 8.77 -2.52 0.69
CA LYS A 34 9.69 -1.43 0.33
C LYS A 34 9.73 -1.21 -1.18
N GLU A 35 9.77 -2.29 -1.95
CA GLU A 35 9.69 -2.24 -3.42
C GLU A 35 8.37 -1.61 -3.88
N PHE A 36 7.23 -2.06 -3.33
CA PHE A 36 5.91 -1.56 -3.70
C PHE A 36 5.78 -0.05 -3.41
N LEU A 37 6.24 0.39 -2.24
CA LEU A 37 6.26 1.82 -1.87
C LEU A 37 7.14 2.64 -2.82
N LYS A 38 8.32 2.12 -3.20
CA LYS A 38 9.25 2.80 -4.09
C LYS A 38 8.65 2.96 -5.50
N ILE A 39 8.24 1.86 -6.12
CA ILE A 39 7.74 1.87 -7.51
C ILE A 39 6.45 2.69 -7.60
N SER A 40 5.52 2.54 -6.64
CA SER A 40 4.26 3.28 -6.67
C SER A 40 4.45 4.80 -6.49
N LYS A 41 5.50 5.22 -5.76
CA LYS A 41 5.89 6.62 -5.65
C LYS A 41 6.51 7.15 -6.95
N GLU A 42 7.34 6.36 -7.61
CA GLU A 42 8.00 6.73 -8.88
C GLU A 42 6.97 6.90 -10.02
N GLU A 43 6.07 5.93 -10.18
CA GLU A 43 4.99 5.98 -11.19
C GLU A 43 3.85 6.92 -10.82
N ARG A 44 3.82 7.39 -9.56
CA ARG A 44 2.83 8.34 -9.01
C ARG A 44 1.37 7.88 -9.14
N ILE A 45 1.13 6.57 -9.21
CA ILE A 45 -0.22 5.99 -9.34
C ILE A 45 -0.86 5.91 -7.94
N PRO A 46 -1.88 6.73 -7.61
CA PRO A 46 -2.36 6.83 -6.23
C PRO A 46 -2.93 5.52 -5.67
N LYS A 47 -3.58 4.69 -6.51
CA LYS A 47 -4.15 3.37 -6.14
C LYS A 47 -3.09 2.48 -5.52
N PHE A 48 -1.99 2.32 -6.25
CA PHE A 48 -0.87 1.49 -5.81
C PHE A 48 -0.17 2.08 -4.61
N ARG A 49 -0.11 3.41 -4.49
CA ARG A 49 0.41 4.07 -3.28
C ARG A 49 -0.47 3.78 -2.07
N ALA A 50 -1.80 3.87 -2.21
CA ALA A 50 -2.74 3.57 -1.14
C ALA A 50 -2.57 2.11 -0.66
N MET A 51 -2.55 1.16 -1.60
CA MET A 51 -2.33 -0.26 -1.29
C MET A 51 -0.97 -0.53 -0.65
N ALA A 52 0.11 0.05 -1.16
CA ALA A 52 1.45 -0.13 -0.62
C ALA A 52 1.57 0.41 0.81
N ASN A 53 0.97 1.58 1.08
CA ASN A 53 0.95 2.15 2.43
C ASN A 53 0.08 1.31 3.38
N LEU A 54 -1.07 0.79 2.94
CA LEU A 54 -1.88 -0.11 3.78
C LEU A 54 -1.10 -1.39 4.13
N ASN A 55 -0.42 -2.01 3.17
CA ASN A 55 0.42 -3.18 3.41
C ASN A 55 1.57 -2.88 4.39
N ALA A 56 2.20 -1.71 4.29
CA ALA A 56 3.20 -1.27 5.25
C ALA A 56 2.60 -1.10 6.66
N ALA A 57 1.43 -0.49 6.79
CA ALA A 57 0.74 -0.34 8.07
C ALA A 57 0.41 -1.71 8.69
N LYS A 58 -0.11 -2.66 7.91
CA LYS A 58 -0.36 -4.05 8.34
C LYS A 58 0.92 -4.73 8.84
N PHE A 59 2.03 -4.58 8.11
CA PHE A 59 3.33 -5.15 8.49
C PHE A 59 3.83 -4.57 9.81
N TYR A 60 3.85 -3.24 9.96
CA TYR A 60 4.31 -2.61 11.20
C TYR A 60 3.37 -2.88 12.38
N ASN A 61 2.08 -3.09 12.11
CA ASN A 61 1.13 -3.53 13.13
C ASN A 61 1.53 -4.90 13.69
N SER A 62 1.90 -5.85 12.82
CA SER A 62 2.40 -7.17 13.24
C SER A 62 3.69 -7.11 14.08
N LYS A 63 4.43 -6.00 14.01
CA LYS A 63 5.64 -5.73 14.80
C LYS A 63 5.38 -4.91 16.06
N GLY A 64 4.16 -4.42 16.27
CA GLY A 64 3.82 -3.52 17.38
C GLY A 64 4.37 -2.10 17.22
N GLU A 65 4.80 -1.71 16.02
CA GLU A 65 5.39 -0.38 15.77
C GLU A 65 4.32 0.68 15.49
N ILE A 66 3.54 1.02 16.52
CA ILE A 66 2.32 1.85 16.42
C ILE A 66 2.53 3.20 15.72
N HIS A 67 3.68 3.86 15.93
CA HIS A 67 3.99 5.13 15.26
C HIS A 67 4.04 4.98 13.73
N LYS A 68 4.68 3.90 13.24
CA LYS A 68 4.73 3.63 11.80
C LYS A 68 3.38 3.16 11.27
N VAL A 69 2.63 2.39 12.05
CA VAL A 69 1.25 2.01 11.69
C VAL A 69 0.43 3.24 11.34
N ARG A 70 0.40 4.23 12.25
CA ARG A 70 -0.37 5.46 12.05
C ARG A 70 0.13 6.24 10.83
N GLU A 71 1.44 6.45 10.70
CA GLU A 71 2.03 7.15 9.55
C GLU A 71 1.62 6.53 8.21
N TYR A 72 1.74 5.21 8.08
CA TYR A 72 1.41 4.51 6.84
C TYR A 72 -0.11 4.43 6.61
N ALA A 73 -0.91 4.23 7.66
CA ALA A 73 -2.36 4.21 7.54
C ALA A 73 -2.93 5.58 7.08
N GLU A 74 -2.43 6.69 7.63
CA GLU A 74 -2.84 8.04 7.22
C GLU A 74 -2.48 8.32 5.76
N LYS A 75 -1.27 7.92 5.32
CA LYS A 75 -0.86 8.01 3.92
C LYS A 75 -1.73 7.14 3.02
N ALA A 76 -2.09 5.94 3.46
CA ALA A 76 -2.98 5.05 2.71
C ALA A 76 -4.34 5.71 2.51
N LYS A 77 -4.94 6.23 3.59
CA LYS A 77 -6.22 6.96 3.56
C LYS A 77 -6.15 8.16 2.61
N LEU A 78 -5.15 9.03 2.76
CA LEU A 78 -4.97 10.21 1.91
C LEU A 78 -4.91 9.83 0.42
N MET A 79 -4.12 8.81 0.07
CA MET A 79 -3.98 8.38 -1.34
C MET A 79 -5.26 7.74 -1.88
N GLY A 80 -6.00 6.98 -1.06
CA GLY A 80 -7.29 6.41 -1.45
C GLY A 80 -8.35 7.49 -1.67
N ASP A 81 -8.38 8.51 -0.82
CA ASP A 81 -9.31 9.64 -0.91
C ASP A 81 -9.05 10.46 -2.20
N LEU A 82 -7.77 10.64 -2.59
CA LEU A 82 -7.37 11.36 -3.82
C LEU A 82 -7.88 10.72 -5.12
N GLU A 83 -8.20 9.42 -5.13
CA GLU A 83 -8.78 8.75 -6.31
C GLU A 83 -10.31 8.87 -6.39
N GLY A 84 -10.89 9.86 -5.71
CA GLY A 84 -12.34 9.96 -5.58
C GLY A 84 -12.89 8.90 -4.62
N GLY A 85 -12.07 8.48 -3.63
CA GLY A 85 -12.41 7.39 -2.73
C GLY A 85 -12.46 6.05 -3.46
N SER A 86 -11.43 5.73 -4.25
CA SER A 86 -11.24 4.43 -4.91
C SER A 86 -11.80 3.35 -4.00
N LYS A 87 -12.82 2.62 -4.48
CA LYS A 87 -13.59 1.68 -3.66
C LYS A 87 -12.60 0.68 -3.04
N TRP A 88 -12.15 1.00 -1.83
CA TRP A 88 -11.43 0.08 -0.99
C TRP A 88 -12.25 -1.21 -1.00
N SER A 89 -11.57 -2.35 -1.04
CA SER A 89 -12.29 -3.56 -0.72
C SER A 89 -12.90 -3.38 0.68
N PRO A 90 -14.09 -3.93 0.98
CA PRO A 90 -14.65 -3.83 2.32
C PRO A 90 -13.67 -4.27 3.41
N PHE A 91 -12.83 -5.25 3.09
CA PHE A 91 -11.74 -5.72 3.96
C PHE A 91 -10.67 -4.66 4.18
N ASP A 92 -10.14 -4.05 3.12
CA ASP A 92 -9.11 -3.01 3.25
C ASP A 92 -9.64 -1.75 3.95
N ALA A 93 -10.90 -1.39 3.70
CA ALA A 93 -11.56 -0.28 4.40
C ALA A 93 -11.67 -0.56 5.90
N ASN A 94 -12.08 -1.78 6.27
CA ASN A 94 -12.17 -2.21 7.65
C ASN A 94 -10.79 -2.24 8.33
N ASP A 95 -9.79 -2.81 7.67
CA ASP A 95 -8.42 -2.85 8.20
C ASP A 95 -7.87 -1.45 8.42
N LEU A 96 -8.07 -0.55 7.45
CA LEU A 96 -7.66 0.84 7.56
C LEU A 96 -8.36 1.56 8.71
N ALA A 97 -9.67 1.34 8.90
CA ALA A 97 -10.42 1.90 10.01
C ALA A 97 -9.91 1.39 11.38
N ILE A 98 -9.59 0.10 11.48
CA ILE A 98 -8.99 -0.49 12.68
C ILE A 98 -7.62 0.14 12.95
N LEU A 99 -6.73 0.15 11.95
CA LEU A 99 -5.36 0.66 12.08
C LEU A 99 -5.30 2.16 12.45
N LEU A 100 -6.32 2.94 12.10
CA LEU A 100 -6.43 4.35 12.46
C LEU A 100 -7.06 4.60 13.84
N SER A 101 -7.72 3.60 14.44
CA SER A 101 -8.32 3.73 15.77
C SER A 101 -7.27 3.87 16.88
N GLU A 102 -7.66 4.43 18.03
CA GLU A 102 -6.75 4.69 19.16
C GLU A 102 -6.03 3.43 19.68
N ASN A 103 -6.65 2.24 19.49
CA ASN A 103 -6.12 0.94 19.89
C ASN A 103 -5.87 0.01 18.70
N GLY A 104 -5.66 0.57 17.50
CA GLY A 104 -5.61 -0.16 16.24
C GLY A 104 -4.62 -1.31 16.24
N ASN A 105 -5.12 -2.51 16.47
CA ASN A 105 -4.39 -3.75 16.33
C ASN A 105 -5.26 -4.70 15.51
N LEU A 106 -4.77 -5.07 14.32
CA LEU A 106 -5.32 -6.19 13.59
C LEU A 106 -4.98 -7.44 14.40
N LYS A 107 -5.93 -7.92 15.22
CA LYS A 107 -5.79 -9.19 15.94
C LYS A 107 -5.50 -10.27 14.89
N ALA A 108 -4.36 -10.93 15.04
CA ALA A 108 -3.92 -12.05 14.22
C ALA A 108 -4.87 -13.25 14.34
#